data_AF-A0AAD6PQ58-F1
#
_entry.id   AF-A0AAD6PQ58-F1
#
_cell.length_a   1.000
_cell.length_b   1.000
_cell.length_c   1.000
_cell.angle_alpha   90.00
_cell.angle_beta   90.00
_cell.angle_gamma   90.00
#
_symmetry.space_group_name_H-M   'P 1'
#
loop_
_entity.id
_entity.type
_entity.pdbx_description
1 polymer ?
#
loop_
_entity_poly.entity_id
_entity_poly.type
_entity_poly.pdbx_seq_one_letter_code
_entity_poly.pdbx_strand_id
1 'polypeptide(L)'
;MDGPDQESSSMQRLWLEMKKKNVKPSIVTYDTLVGGYCRMRRVERAIELVDEMKREGIRSNAIVYNPIIDALAEAGRFKEVLEMMEHFFLCETGPSISTYNSYEPVYQDD
;
A
#
# COMPACT_ATOMS: atom_id res chain seq x y z
N MET A 1 -6.10 15.53 -25.88
CA MET A 1 -6.56 14.75 -24.72
C MET A 1 -5.44 13.78 -24.43
N ASP A 2 -4.55 14.15 -23.53
CA ASP A 2 -3.48 13.26 -23.12
C ASP A 2 -4.11 12.30 -22.11
N GLY A 3 -4.37 11.07 -22.55
CA GLY A 3 -5.08 10.07 -21.76
C GLY A 3 -4.29 9.61 -20.53
N PRO A 4 -4.88 8.69 -19.71
CA PRO A 4 -4.20 8.10 -18.55
C PRO A 4 -2.82 7.50 -18.87
N ASP A 5 -2.56 7.17 -20.14
CA ASP A 5 -1.29 6.65 -20.64
C ASP A 5 -0.12 7.65 -20.58
N GLN A 6 -0.36 8.96 -20.76
CA GLN A 6 0.69 9.97 -20.69
C GLN A 6 1.12 10.26 -19.25
N GLU A 7 0.15 10.35 -18.34
CA GLU A 7 0.44 10.51 -16.92
C GLU A 7 1.20 9.29 -16.40
N SER A 8 0.81 8.08 -16.82
CA SER A 8 1.51 6.86 -16.45
C SER A 8 2.95 6.79 -16.97
N SER A 9 3.17 7.27 -18.20
CA SER A 9 4.51 7.37 -18.79
C SER A 9 5.39 8.38 -18.05
N SER A 10 4.80 9.48 -17.59
CA SER A 10 5.50 10.53 -16.84
C SER A 10 5.92 10.03 -15.45
N MET A 11 5.01 9.32 -14.75
CA MET A 11 5.29 8.71 -13.45
C MET A 11 6.38 7.64 -13.53
N GLN A 12 6.34 6.76 -14.53
CA GLN A 12 7.38 5.75 -14.77
C GLN A 12 8.75 6.40 -15.05
N ARG A 13 8.78 7.47 -15.83
CA ARG A 13 10.03 8.19 -16.13
C ARG A 13 10.61 8.82 -14.87
N LEU A 14 9.79 9.48 -14.05
CA LEU A 14 10.24 10.08 -12.79
C LEU A 14 10.84 9.01 -11.86
N TRP A 15 10.17 7.87 -11.73
CA TRP A 15 10.65 6.75 -10.93
C TRP A 15 12.00 6.22 -11.40
N LEU A 16 12.16 6.02 -12.71
CA LEU A 16 13.40 5.54 -13.31
C LEU A 16 14.56 6.54 -13.12
N GLU A 17 14.28 7.83 -13.27
CA GLU A 17 15.28 8.89 -13.06
C GLU A 17 15.73 8.97 -11.59
N MET A 18 14.82 8.80 -10.61
CA MET A 18 15.19 8.72 -9.19
C MET A 18 16.10 7.53 -8.91
N LYS A 19 15.78 6.35 -9.44
CA LYS A 19 16.63 5.15 -9.33
C LYS A 19 18.00 5.37 -9.97
N LYS A 20 18.04 5.93 -11.18
CA LYS A 20 19.28 6.21 -11.91
C LYS A 20 20.19 7.20 -11.17
N LYS A 21 19.61 8.20 -10.51
CA LYS A 21 20.33 9.20 -9.71
C LYS A 21 20.62 8.73 -8.28
N ASN A 22 20.26 7.50 -7.93
CA ASN A 22 20.39 6.92 -6.60
C ASN A 22 19.72 7.79 -5.50
N VAL A 23 18.64 8.49 -5.88
CA VAL A 23 17.83 9.31 -4.98
C VAL A 23 16.80 8.40 -4.34
N LYS A 24 16.89 8.25 -3.01
CA LYS A 24 15.94 7.43 -2.26
C LYS A 24 14.53 8.04 -2.32
N PRO A 25 13.51 7.29 -2.75
CA PRO A 25 12.12 7.74 -2.67
C PRO A 25 11.73 8.04 -1.22
N SER A 26 10.90 9.06 -1.04
CA SER A 26 10.33 9.39 0.27
C SER A 26 8.89 8.88 0.37
N ILE A 27 8.29 8.91 1.56
CA ILE A 27 6.86 8.62 1.75
C ILE A 27 5.96 9.45 0.82
N VAL A 28 6.30 10.74 0.61
CA VAL A 28 5.57 11.63 -0.30
C VAL A 28 5.70 11.17 -1.76
N THR A 29 6.85 10.62 -2.13
CA THR A 29 7.07 10.05 -3.47
C THR A 29 6.17 8.83 -3.70
N TYR A 30 6.15 7.90 -2.76
CA TYR A 30 5.28 6.73 -2.83
C TYR A 30 3.80 7.10 -2.85
N ASP A 31 3.38 7.99 -1.95
CA ASP A 31 2.01 8.50 -1.88
C ASP A 31 1.54 9.09 -3.22
N THR A 32 2.38 9.96 -3.81
CA THR A 32 2.09 10.58 -5.11
C THR A 32 1.94 9.54 -6.21
N LEU A 33 2.87 8.57 -6.29
CA LEU A 33 2.87 7.54 -7.33
C LEU A 33 1.69 6.58 -7.18
N VAL A 34 1.44 6.09 -5.96
CA VAL A 34 0.33 5.19 -5.63
C VAL A 34 -1.00 5.85 -5.99
N GLY A 35 -1.24 7.07 -5.52
CA GLY A 35 -2.48 7.80 -5.82
C GLY A 35 -2.67 8.06 -7.33
N GLY A 36 -1.59 8.29 -8.07
CA GLY A 36 -1.66 8.41 -9.54
C GLY A 36 -1.99 7.09 -10.23
N TYR A 37 -1.33 5.99 -9.88
CA TYR A 37 -1.61 4.69 -10.46
C TYR A 37 -3.04 4.21 -10.15
N CYS A 38 -3.55 4.48 -8.95
CA CYS A 38 -4.95 4.22 -8.61
C CYS A 38 -5.92 5.01 -9.52
N ARG A 39 -5.69 6.31 -9.73
CA ARG A 39 -6.51 7.15 -10.64
C ARG A 39 -6.47 6.66 -12.08
N MET A 40 -5.36 6.08 -12.52
CA MET A 40 -5.20 5.48 -13.84
C MET A 40 -5.78 4.06 -13.94
N ARG A 41 -6.43 3.55 -12.89
CA ARG A 41 -6.91 2.16 -12.77
C ARG A 41 -5.82 1.11 -12.96
N ARG A 42 -4.57 1.46 -12.63
CA ARG A 42 -3.40 0.58 -12.67
C ARG A 42 -3.05 0.11 -11.26
N VAL A 43 -4.02 -0.50 -10.60
CA VAL A 43 -3.95 -0.83 -9.17
C VAL A 43 -2.83 -1.82 -8.85
N GLU A 44 -2.48 -2.71 -9.77
CA GLU A 44 -1.37 -3.66 -9.63
C GLU A 44 -0.04 -2.93 -9.41
N ARG A 45 0.20 -1.84 -10.15
CA ARG A 45 1.41 -1.03 -9.96
C ARG A 45 1.41 -0.26 -8.65
N ALA A 46 0.24 0.16 -8.18
CA ALA A 46 0.12 0.78 -6.87
C ALA A 46 0.48 -0.22 -5.75
N ILE A 47 0.02 -1.47 -5.83
CA ILE A 47 0.34 -2.53 -4.87
C ILE A 47 1.85 -2.84 -4.88
N GLU A 48 2.47 -2.99 -6.06
CA GLU A 48 3.91 -3.24 -6.18
C GLU A 48 4.76 -2.14 -5.53
N LEU A 49 4.34 -0.87 -5.66
CA LEU A 49 5.01 0.26 -5.02
C LEU A 49 4.90 0.21 -3.50
N VAL A 50 3.75 -0.20 -2.97
CA VAL A 50 3.56 -0.39 -1.53
C VAL A 50 4.46 -1.50 -1.00
N ASP A 51 4.63 -2.59 -1.74
CA ASP A 51 5.55 -3.65 -1.34
C ASP A 51 7.03 -3.24 -1.44
N GLU A 52 7.39 -2.40 -2.41
CA GLU A 52 8.73 -1.80 -2.49
C GLU A 52 8.98 -0.86 -1.31
N MET A 53 8.00 -0.02 -0.96
CA MET A 53 8.05 0.88 0.20
C MET A 53 8.29 0.13 1.52
N LYS A 54 7.62 -1.02 1.70
CA LYS A 54 7.84 -1.92 2.86
C LYS A 54 9.25 -2.50 2.87
N ARG A 55 9.74 -2.97 1.71
CA ARG A 55 11.11 -3.52 1.58
C ARG A 55 12.17 -2.49 1.90
N GLU A 56 11.91 -1.22 1.63
CA GLU A 56 12.79 -0.10 2.01
C GLU A 56 12.65 0.32 3.48
N GLY A 57 11.75 -0.32 4.25
CA GLY A 57 11.52 -0.02 5.66
C GLY A 57 10.78 1.30 5.89
N ILE A 58 10.13 1.85 4.86
CA ILE A 58 9.38 3.09 4.96
C ILE A 58 7.99 2.77 5.47
N ARG A 59 7.62 3.35 6.63
CA ARG A 59 6.29 3.16 7.22
C ARG A 59 5.22 3.77 6.33
N SER A 60 4.29 2.95 5.89
CA SER A 60 3.10 3.38 5.14
C SER A 60 2.06 4.01 6.07
N ASN A 61 1.25 4.89 5.49
CA ASN A 61 0.18 5.61 6.18
C ASN A 61 -1.16 5.33 5.51
N ALA A 62 -2.26 5.73 6.17
CA ALA A 62 -3.60 5.66 5.60
C ALA A 62 -3.72 6.31 4.20
N ILE A 63 -2.94 7.36 3.93
CA ILE A 63 -2.97 8.09 2.64
C ILE A 63 -2.52 7.21 1.47
N VAL A 64 -1.59 6.27 1.70
CA VAL A 64 -1.13 5.32 0.68
C VAL A 64 -2.13 4.18 0.46
N TYR A 65 -2.77 3.67 1.52
CA TYR A 65 -3.67 2.51 1.42
C TYR A 65 -5.09 2.87 0.98
N ASN A 66 -5.63 4.00 1.42
CA ASN A 66 -7.02 4.38 1.10
C ASN A 66 -7.29 4.43 -0.42
N PRO A 67 -6.43 5.05 -1.26
CA PRO A 67 -6.64 5.07 -2.70
C PRO A 67 -6.59 3.67 -3.34
N ILE A 68 -5.83 2.72 -2.75
CA ILE A 68 -5.75 1.34 -3.25
C ILE A 68 -7.02 0.59 -2.87
N ILE A 69 -7.48 0.73 -1.62
CA ILE A 69 -8.71 0.14 -1.13
C ILE A 69 -9.90 0.62 -1.95
N ASP A 70 -10.00 1.93 -2.19
CA ASP A 70 -11.07 2.53 -2.99
C ASP A 70 -11.05 2.00 -4.42
N ALA A 71 -9.87 1.98 -5.07
CA ALA A 71 -9.73 1.49 -6.43
C ALA A 71 -10.02 -0.02 -6.57
N LEU A 72 -9.65 -0.84 -5.57
CA LEU A 72 -9.98 -2.26 -5.53
C LEU A 72 -11.48 -2.50 -5.29
N ALA A 73 -12.11 -1.70 -4.42
CA ALA A 73 -13.54 -1.76 -4.15
C ALA A 73 -14.36 -1.38 -5.38
N GLU A 74 -13.98 -0.32 -6.10
CA GLU A 74 -14.57 0.07 -7.38
C GLU A 74 -14.42 -1.02 -8.45
N ALA A 75 -13.32 -1.78 -8.41
CA ALA A 75 -13.08 -2.92 -9.30
C ALA A 75 -13.77 -4.23 -8.84
N GLY A 76 -14.49 -4.23 -7.70
CA GLY A 76 -15.15 -5.41 -7.15
C GLY A 76 -14.20 -6.46 -6.57
N ARG A 77 -12.93 -6.11 -6.33
CA ARG A 77 -11.86 -7.00 -5.86
C ARG A 77 -11.80 -7.08 -4.33
N PHE A 78 -12.92 -7.45 -3.71
CA PHE A 78 -13.09 -7.40 -2.26
C PHE A 78 -12.12 -8.28 -1.46
N LYS A 79 -11.66 -9.41 -2.02
CA LYS A 79 -10.65 -10.26 -1.37
C LYS A 79 -9.36 -9.49 -1.11
N GLU A 80 -8.92 -8.72 -2.11
CA GLU A 80 -7.69 -7.94 -2.04
C GLU A 80 -7.87 -6.69 -1.17
N VAL A 81 -9.09 -6.11 -1.13
CA VAL A 81 -9.43 -5.09 -0.14
C VAL A 81 -9.22 -5.62 1.28
N LEU A 82 -9.73 -6.82 1.59
CA LEU A 82 -9.59 -7.43 2.91
C LEU A 82 -8.12 -7.70 3.24
N GLU A 83 -7.34 -8.27 2.31
CA GLU A 83 -5.91 -8.52 2.49
C GLU A 83 -5.14 -7.21 2.75
N MET A 84 -5.45 -6.14 2.00
CA MET A 84 -4.82 -4.84 2.18
C MET A 84 -5.23 -4.17 3.49
N MET A 85 -6.49 -4.30 3.91
CA MET A 85 -6.97 -3.82 5.22
C MET A 85 -6.30 -4.57 6.37
N GLU A 86 -6.27 -5.91 6.33
CA GLU A 86 -5.61 -6.72 7.36
C GLU A 86 -4.14 -6.35 7.49
N HIS A 87 -3.44 -6.20 6.37
CA HIS A 87 -2.06 -5.74 6.34
C HIS A 87 -1.89 -4.33 6.93
N PHE A 88 -2.83 -3.42 6.65
CA PHE A 88 -2.82 -2.06 7.20
C PHE A 88 -3.02 -2.06 8.73
N PHE A 89 -3.99 -2.82 9.23
CA PHE A 89 -4.25 -2.97 10.67
C PHE A 89 -3.04 -3.58 11.42
N LEU A 90 -2.36 -4.55 10.83
CA LEU A 90 -1.14 -5.15 11.41
C LEU A 90 0.08 -4.20 11.41
N CYS A 91 0.13 -3.23 10.47
CA CYS A 91 1.24 -2.27 10.37
C CYS A 91 1.01 -0.96 11.14
N GLU A 92 -0.23 -0.47 11.23
CA GLU A 92 -0.55 0.77 11.96
C GLU A 92 -0.68 0.56 13.46
N THR A 93 -1.23 -0.58 13.87
CA THR A 93 -1.26 -1.00 15.27
C THR A 93 -0.42 -2.26 15.38
N GLY A 94 0.84 -2.14 15.81
CA GLY A 94 1.53 -3.32 16.32
C GLY A 94 0.62 -4.02 17.34
N PRO A 95 0.62 -5.36 17.44
CA PRO A 95 -0.27 -6.07 18.35
C PRO A 95 -0.13 -5.45 19.74
N SER A 96 -1.18 -4.77 20.21
CA SER A 96 -1.22 -4.34 21.59
C SER A 96 -1.20 -5.59 22.49
N ILE A 97 -0.60 -5.52 23.67
CA ILE A 97 -0.50 -6.62 24.64
C ILE A 97 -1.82 -7.38 24.86
N SER A 98 -2.98 -6.73 24.68
CA SER A 98 -4.29 -7.37 24.75
C SER A 98 -4.59 -8.39 23.64
N THR A 99 -3.95 -8.30 22.48
CA THR A 99 -4.13 -9.27 21.38
C THR A 99 -3.49 -10.62 21.71
N TYR A 100 -2.40 -10.64 22.49
CA TYR A 100 -1.76 -11.90 22.93
C TYR A 100 -2.49 -12.53 24.12
N ASN A 101 -3.02 -11.73 25.05
CA ASN A 101 -3.73 -12.23 26.24
C ASN A 101 -5.13 -12.79 25.94
N SER A 102 -5.66 -12.58 24.73
CA SER A 102 -6.97 -13.12 24.33
C SER A 102 -6.89 -14.55 23.74
N TYR A 103 -5.69 -15.10 23.56
CA TYR A 103 -5.46 -16.46 23.04
C TYR A 103 -4.72 -17.37 24.03
N GLU A 104 -4.69 -17.06 25.34
CA GLU A 104 -4.39 -18.13 26.29
C GLU A 104 -5.54 -19.15 26.21
N PRO A 105 -5.29 -20.39 25.74
CA PRO A 105 -6.30 -21.41 25.78
C PRO A 105 -6.57 -21.64 27.26
N VAL A 106 -7.80 -21.38 27.70
CA VAL A 106 -8.27 -21.84 28.99
C VAL A 106 -8.29 -23.37 28.90
N TYR A 107 -7.16 -24.01 29.15
CA TYR A 107 -7.11 -25.41 29.53
C TYR A 107 -7.80 -25.46 30.89
N GLN A 108 -9.09 -25.74 30.84
CA GLN A 108 -9.85 -26.03 32.03
C GLN A 108 -9.50 -27.46 32.43
N ASP A 109 -8.50 -27.59 33.31
CA ASP A 109 -8.37 -28.75 34.18
C ASP A 109 -9.52 -28.69 35.19
N ASP A 110 -10.45 -29.65 35.08
CA ASP A 110 -11.13 -30.40 36.17
C ASP A 110 -12.39 -31.13 35.65
#